data_AF-A0A2N3GDS9-F1
#
_entry.id   AF-A0A2N3GDS9-F1
#
_cell.length_a   1.000
_cell.length_b   1.000
_cell.length_c   1.000
_cell.angle_alpha   90.00
_cell.angle_beta   90.00
_cell.angle_gamma   90.00
#
_symmetry.space_group_name_H-M   'P 1'
#
loop_
_entity.id
_entity.type
_entity.pdbx_description
1 polymer ?
#
loop_
_entity_poly.entity_id
_entity_poly.type
_entity_poly.pdbx_seq_one_letter_code
_entity_poly.pdbx_strand_id
1 'polypeptide(L)'
;MLVGAAIAVTTALLAAPAPAHADATSTSVAGRVTLDGTPTGGLTVCASGAIYGDQGYQNYGDCTTTAPDGTYSVSFDFPGSSNMVTVWVDPGDQYRDVFTQTSYGEYRPGVAGYIDLTQGNHLAGIDIALTKIDKPSQPFSVGTPTISGTPRIGKKLHAAVQVTGADGSKVSYRWYRNGKKIVGATKATYRLAKRDSRKKLTVAVTVRVPGQDPVRVVSAATSKIAR
;
A
#
# COMPACT_ATOMS: atom_id res chain seq x y z
N MET A 1 -0.71 -22.75 5.50
CA MET A 1 0.10 -21.72 4.82
C MET A 1 -0.69 -21.33 3.58
N LEU A 2 -1.65 -20.39 3.72
CA LEU A 2 -2.45 -19.97 2.58
C LEU A 2 -1.60 -19.03 1.71
N VAL A 3 -1.32 -19.48 0.50
CA VAL A 3 -0.66 -18.72 -0.54
C VAL A 3 -1.76 -17.84 -1.14
N GLY A 4 -1.79 -16.55 -0.80
CA GLY A 4 -2.67 -15.59 -1.45
C GLY A 4 -2.23 -15.43 -2.90
N ALA A 5 -2.84 -16.19 -3.80
CA ALA A 5 -2.64 -16.12 -5.23
C ALA A 5 -3.55 -15.04 -5.80
N ALA A 6 -3.01 -14.04 -6.49
CA ALA A 6 -3.81 -13.34 -7.49
C ALA A 6 -3.89 -14.27 -8.71
N ILE A 7 -5.11 -14.55 -9.14
CA ILE A 7 -5.38 -15.35 -10.33
C ILE A 7 -5.81 -14.35 -11.40
N ALA A 8 -5.02 -14.22 -12.46
CA ALA A 8 -5.54 -13.63 -13.70
C ALA A 8 -6.51 -14.65 -14.28
N VAL A 9 -7.81 -14.37 -14.21
CA VAL A 9 -8.84 -15.23 -14.80
C VAL A 9 -9.08 -14.73 -16.21
N THR A 10 -8.49 -15.40 -17.19
CA THR A 10 -8.77 -15.14 -18.61
C THR A 10 -10.19 -15.63 -18.91
N THR A 11 -11.18 -14.74 -18.81
CA THR A 11 -12.52 -15.03 -19.33
C THR A 11 -12.59 -14.55 -20.77
N ALA A 12 -12.71 -15.52 -21.70
CA ALA A 12 -12.95 -15.38 -23.13
C ALA A 12 -12.36 -14.14 -23.82
N LEU A 13 -11.26 -14.34 -24.55
CA LEU A 13 -10.65 -13.38 -25.46
C LEU A 13 -11.70 -12.89 -26.49
N LEU A 14 -12.37 -11.77 -26.20
CA LEU A 14 -13.18 -11.04 -27.17
C LEU A 14 -12.37 -9.81 -27.56
N ALA A 15 -12.16 -9.64 -28.87
CA ALA A 15 -11.59 -8.41 -29.41
C ALA A 15 -12.48 -7.24 -28.97
N ALA A 16 -11.96 -6.37 -28.10
CA ALA A 16 -12.66 -5.16 -27.73
C ALA A 16 -12.54 -4.12 -28.87
N PRO A 17 -13.54 -3.26 -29.06
CA PRO A 17 -13.41 -2.14 -29.98
C PRO A 17 -12.23 -1.26 -29.52
N ALA A 18 -11.41 -0.84 -30.48
CA ALA A 18 -10.29 0.05 -30.24
C ALA A 18 -10.75 1.30 -29.45
N PRO A 19 -9.99 1.77 -28.45
CA PRO A 19 -10.32 3.01 -27.76
C PRO A 19 -10.39 4.16 -28.78
N ALA A 20 -11.20 5.19 -28.50
CA ALA A 20 -11.55 6.26 -29.45
C ALA A 20 -10.36 7.10 -30.01
N HIS A 21 -9.13 6.82 -29.56
CA HIS A 21 -7.88 7.49 -29.97
C HIS A 21 -6.76 6.50 -30.34
N ALA A 22 -7.06 5.24 -30.59
CA ALA A 22 -6.08 4.25 -31.02
C ALA A 22 -5.75 4.38 -32.53
N ASP A 23 -4.49 4.67 -32.87
CA ASP A 23 -3.99 4.46 -34.23
C ASP A 23 -3.82 2.96 -34.52
N ALA A 24 -3.81 2.55 -35.79
CA ALA A 24 -3.80 1.15 -36.23
C ALA A 24 -2.61 0.30 -35.73
N THR A 25 -1.59 0.94 -35.16
CA THR A 25 -0.40 0.30 -34.55
C THR A 25 -0.48 0.18 -33.03
N SER A 26 -1.42 0.90 -32.40
CA SER A 26 -1.56 0.94 -30.96
C SER A 26 -2.15 -0.36 -30.46
N THR A 27 -1.48 -0.96 -29.49
CA THR A 27 -1.90 -2.19 -28.84
C THR A 27 -2.47 -1.81 -27.49
N SER A 28 -3.57 -2.44 -27.07
CA SER A 28 -4.17 -2.14 -25.76
C SER A 28 -4.47 -3.38 -24.95
N VAL A 29 -4.32 -3.26 -23.63
CA VAL A 29 -4.72 -4.27 -22.65
C VAL A 29 -5.71 -3.63 -21.69
N ALA A 30 -6.87 -4.27 -21.54
CA ALA A 30 -7.95 -3.78 -20.69
C ALA A 30 -8.51 -4.90 -19.80
N GLY A 31 -9.03 -4.48 -18.65
CA GLY A 31 -9.67 -5.35 -17.69
C GLY A 31 -10.13 -4.59 -16.46
N ARG A 32 -10.34 -5.30 -15.37
CA ARG A 32 -10.75 -4.75 -14.08
C ARG A 32 -9.84 -5.23 -12.95
N VAL A 33 -9.50 -4.32 -12.04
CA VAL A 33 -8.82 -4.64 -10.79
C VAL A 33 -9.85 -4.78 -9.67
N THR A 34 -9.78 -5.89 -8.94
CA THR A 34 -10.55 -6.11 -7.71
C THR A 34 -9.61 -6.36 -6.53
N LEU A 35 -9.93 -5.80 -5.36
CA LEU A 35 -9.31 -6.10 -4.07
C LEU A 35 -10.30 -6.89 -3.23
N ASP A 36 -9.94 -8.12 -2.85
CA ASP A 36 -10.83 -9.04 -2.11
C ASP A 36 -12.22 -9.17 -2.78
N GLY A 37 -12.24 -9.22 -4.12
CA GLY A 37 -13.46 -9.28 -4.93
C GLY A 37 -14.20 -7.95 -5.12
N THR A 38 -13.71 -6.85 -4.54
CA THR A 38 -14.32 -5.52 -4.67
C THR A 38 -13.59 -4.69 -5.74
N PRO A 39 -14.28 -4.16 -6.78
CA PRO A 39 -13.66 -3.29 -7.77
C PRO A 39 -13.04 -2.03 -7.12
N THR A 40 -11.80 -1.70 -7.48
CA THR A 40 -11.03 -0.63 -6.80
C THR A 40 -10.44 0.38 -7.78
N GLY A 41 -10.87 1.64 -7.64
CA GLY A 41 -10.33 2.78 -8.38
C GLY A 41 -9.09 3.42 -7.75
N GLY A 42 -8.34 4.19 -8.55
CA GLY A 42 -7.17 4.94 -8.10
C GLY A 42 -5.88 4.15 -8.00
N LEU A 43 -5.83 2.93 -8.53
CA LEU A 43 -4.63 2.09 -8.58
C LEU A 43 -3.89 2.31 -9.90
N THR A 44 -2.56 2.37 -9.85
CA THR A 44 -1.74 2.42 -11.06
C THR A 44 -1.61 1.02 -11.64
N VAL A 45 -1.99 0.84 -12.90
CA VAL A 45 -1.87 -0.40 -13.66
C VAL A 45 -0.98 -0.15 -14.86
N CYS A 46 0.00 -1.01 -15.07
CA CYS A 46 0.93 -0.92 -16.18
C CYS A 46 0.88 -2.21 -17.00
N ALA A 47 1.07 -2.06 -18.31
CA ALA A 47 1.20 -3.18 -19.22
C ALA A 47 2.40 -2.96 -20.15
N SER A 48 3.17 -4.02 -20.39
CA SER A 48 4.28 -4.00 -21.34
C SER A 48 4.40 -5.30 -22.12
N GLY A 49 4.89 -5.19 -23.36
CA GLY A 49 5.39 -6.30 -24.15
C GLY A 49 6.89 -6.14 -24.37
N ALA A 50 7.59 -7.26 -24.52
CA ALA A 50 9.02 -7.24 -24.80
C ALA A 50 9.37 -7.94 -26.10
N ILE A 51 10.29 -7.36 -26.87
CA ILE A 51 10.81 -7.94 -28.11
C ILE A 51 12.29 -8.27 -27.90
N TYR A 52 12.68 -9.48 -28.28
CA TYR A 52 14.08 -9.89 -28.35
C TYR A 52 14.54 -9.82 -29.81
N GLY A 53 15.52 -8.96 -30.09
CA GLY A 53 16.08 -8.81 -31.44
C GLY A 53 17.60 -8.64 -31.40
N ASP A 54 18.19 -8.27 -32.54
CA ASP A 54 19.65 -8.15 -32.70
C ASP A 54 20.29 -7.10 -31.77
N GLN A 55 19.51 -6.13 -31.30
CA GLN A 55 19.91 -5.08 -30.35
C GLN A 55 19.66 -5.46 -28.89
N GLY A 56 19.33 -6.72 -28.60
CA GLY A 56 19.00 -7.21 -27.28
C GLY A 56 17.54 -7.01 -26.89
N TYR A 57 17.30 -7.00 -25.57
CA TYR A 57 15.97 -6.98 -24.96
C TYR A 57 15.38 -5.56 -24.93
N GLN A 58 14.22 -5.35 -25.57
CA GLN A 58 13.50 -4.07 -25.60
C GLN A 58 12.11 -4.21 -24.98
N ASN A 59 11.74 -3.32 -24.05
CA ASN A 59 10.40 -3.27 -23.45
C ASN A 59 9.61 -2.09 -24.01
N TYR A 60 8.35 -2.34 -24.33
CA TYR A 60 7.38 -1.34 -24.78
C TYR A 60 6.17 -1.43 -23.86
N GLY A 61 5.75 -0.33 -23.26
CA GLY A 61 4.65 -0.36 -22.32
C GLY A 61 4.29 1.03 -21.80
N ASP A 62 3.18 1.09 -21.10
CA ASP A 62 2.68 2.30 -20.47
C ASP A 62 1.90 1.96 -19.19
N CYS A 63 1.45 2.98 -18.48
CA CYS A 63 0.66 2.87 -17.26
C CYS A 63 -0.61 3.74 -17.33
N THR A 64 -1.65 3.29 -16.66
CA THR A 64 -2.91 4.01 -16.48
C THR A 64 -3.35 3.95 -15.02
N THR A 65 -4.35 4.72 -14.65
CA THR A 65 -4.97 4.65 -13.32
C THR A 65 -6.37 4.04 -13.44
N THR A 66 -6.72 3.11 -12.55
CA THR A 66 -8.06 2.51 -12.56
C THR A 66 -9.14 3.55 -12.33
N ALA A 67 -10.22 3.46 -13.10
CA ALA A 67 -11.45 4.23 -12.89
C ALA A 67 -12.12 3.83 -11.56
N PRO A 68 -13.07 4.63 -11.02
CA PRO A 68 -13.73 4.33 -9.75
C PRO A 68 -14.37 2.94 -9.65
N ASP A 69 -14.75 2.33 -10.79
CA ASP A 69 -15.32 0.99 -10.88
C ASP A 69 -14.26 -0.12 -11.09
N GLY A 70 -12.98 0.20 -10.87
CA GLY A 70 -11.84 -0.69 -11.00
C GLY A 70 -11.39 -0.97 -12.43
N THR A 71 -12.04 -0.43 -13.46
CA THR A 71 -11.64 -0.69 -14.85
C THR A 71 -10.36 0.03 -15.22
N TYR A 72 -9.57 -0.57 -16.11
CA TYR A 72 -8.37 0.02 -16.67
C TYR A 72 -8.24 -0.30 -18.16
N SER A 73 -7.55 0.57 -18.89
CA SER A 73 -7.08 0.32 -20.25
C SER A 73 -5.72 0.97 -20.42
N VAL A 74 -4.71 0.16 -20.71
CA VAL A 74 -3.35 0.61 -21.04
C VAL A 74 -3.19 0.47 -22.55
N SER A 75 -2.77 1.53 -23.24
CA SER A 75 -2.46 1.50 -24.67
C SER A 75 -1.01 1.92 -24.89
N PHE A 76 -0.29 1.22 -25.75
CA PHE A 76 1.10 1.52 -26.08
C PHE A 76 1.45 1.09 -27.50
N ASP A 77 2.44 1.75 -28.09
CA ASP A 77 2.94 1.42 -29.41
C ASP A 77 3.84 0.18 -29.33
N PHE A 78 3.39 -0.91 -29.94
CA PHE A 78 4.10 -2.19 -29.94
C PHE A 78 4.49 -2.58 -31.38
N PRO A 79 5.77 -2.46 -31.78
CA PRO A 79 6.17 -2.58 -33.18
C PRO A 79 6.36 -4.02 -33.68
N GLY A 80 5.88 -5.04 -32.95
CA GLY A 80 6.12 -6.44 -33.33
C GLY A 80 5.15 -7.44 -32.71
N SER A 81 5.57 -8.69 -32.63
CA SER A 81 4.84 -9.77 -31.97
C SER A 81 5.65 -10.30 -30.79
N SER A 82 5.01 -10.50 -29.64
CA SER A 82 5.62 -11.13 -28.47
C SER A 82 4.59 -11.97 -27.74
N ASN A 83 5.04 -13.11 -27.23
CA ASN A 83 4.27 -13.92 -26.31
C ASN A 83 4.49 -13.52 -24.84
N MET A 84 5.36 -12.54 -24.57
CA MET A 84 5.69 -12.11 -23.22
C MET A 84 5.08 -10.74 -22.95
N VAL A 85 3.97 -10.77 -22.21
CA VAL A 85 3.29 -9.58 -21.71
C VAL A 85 3.37 -9.58 -20.21
N THR A 86 3.75 -8.44 -19.67
CA THR A 86 3.66 -8.20 -18.25
C THR A 86 2.56 -7.19 -18.01
N VAL A 87 1.58 -7.55 -17.19
CA VAL A 87 0.63 -6.60 -16.61
C VAL A 87 0.89 -6.59 -15.11
N TRP A 88 1.07 -5.41 -14.53
CA TRP A 88 1.30 -5.26 -13.10
C TRP A 88 0.49 -4.08 -12.55
N VAL A 89 0.18 -4.15 -11.26
CA VAL A 89 -0.50 -3.09 -10.50
C VAL A 89 0.45 -2.67 -9.40
N ASP A 90 0.53 -1.39 -9.05
CA ASP A 90 1.18 -0.94 -7.81
C ASP A 90 0.09 -0.73 -6.75
N PRO A 91 -0.12 -1.70 -5.83
CA PRO A 91 -1.15 -1.59 -4.82
C PRO A 91 -0.63 -0.95 -3.51
N GLY A 92 0.61 -0.46 -3.48
CA GLY A 92 1.29 0.04 -2.29
C GLY A 92 1.64 -1.02 -1.23
N ASP A 93 2.20 -0.58 -0.10
CA ASP A 93 2.81 -1.44 0.95
C ASP A 93 1.85 -2.41 1.68
N GLN A 94 0.54 -2.33 1.43
CA GLN A 94 -0.49 -3.13 2.12
C GLN A 94 -0.92 -4.39 1.36
N TYR A 95 -0.48 -4.53 0.12
CA TYR A 95 -0.80 -5.63 -0.78
C TYR A 95 0.51 -6.13 -1.43
N ARG A 96 0.58 -7.39 -1.87
CA ARG A 96 1.77 -7.88 -2.58
C ARG A 96 1.46 -7.86 -4.06
N ASP A 97 2.48 -7.55 -4.85
CA ASP A 97 2.52 -7.92 -6.26
C ASP A 97 2.50 -9.44 -6.33
N VAL A 98 1.31 -9.98 -6.59
CA VAL A 98 1.14 -11.39 -6.84
C VAL A 98 0.87 -11.53 -8.32
N PHE A 99 1.89 -11.88 -9.09
CA PHE A 99 1.68 -12.56 -10.37
C PHE A 99 2.65 -13.74 -10.38
N THR A 100 2.10 -14.95 -10.41
CA THR A 100 2.84 -16.21 -10.34
C THR A 100 2.69 -16.98 -11.64
N GLN A 101 3.73 -17.03 -12.49
CA GLN A 101 4.13 -18.28 -13.13
C GLN A 101 5.62 -18.31 -13.44
N THR A 102 6.18 -19.51 -13.33
CA THR A 102 7.59 -19.89 -13.38
C THR A 102 8.21 -19.84 -14.77
N SER A 103 9.40 -19.25 -14.88
CA SER A 103 10.46 -19.76 -15.75
C SER A 103 11.65 -20.17 -14.87
N TYR A 104 12.15 -21.39 -15.01
CA TYR A 104 13.39 -21.89 -14.37
C TYR A 104 13.43 -21.95 -12.83
N GLY A 105 12.30 -22.04 -12.14
CA GLY A 105 12.28 -22.34 -10.70
C GLY A 105 12.83 -21.24 -9.77
N GLU A 106 13.02 -20.02 -10.28
CA GLU A 106 13.50 -18.88 -9.49
C GLU A 106 12.38 -17.86 -9.24
N TYR A 107 12.30 -17.35 -8.01
CA TYR A 107 11.27 -16.41 -7.57
C TYR A 107 11.54 -15.00 -8.13
N ARG A 108 10.70 -14.53 -9.06
CA ARG A 108 10.77 -13.15 -9.59
C ARG A 108 9.41 -12.46 -9.44
N PRO A 109 9.32 -11.32 -8.72
CA PRO A 109 8.13 -10.48 -8.73
C PRO A 109 7.81 -9.99 -10.14
N GLY A 110 6.53 -10.00 -10.54
CA GLY A 110 6.03 -9.21 -11.68
C GLY A 110 6.09 -9.86 -13.07
N VAL A 111 5.64 -11.11 -13.24
CA VAL A 111 5.38 -11.67 -14.59
C VAL A 111 3.94 -12.18 -14.65
N ALA A 112 3.09 -11.49 -15.42
CA ALA A 112 1.79 -12.01 -15.83
C ALA A 112 2.02 -13.17 -16.81
N GLY A 113 1.10 -14.15 -16.86
CA GLY A 113 1.23 -15.27 -17.80
C GLY A 113 1.49 -14.80 -19.24
N TYR A 114 2.08 -15.67 -20.06
CA TYR A 114 2.33 -15.38 -21.46
C TYR A 114 1.00 -15.10 -22.19
N ILE A 115 0.83 -13.86 -22.63
CA ILE A 115 -0.29 -13.42 -23.49
C ILE A 115 0.33 -13.04 -24.82
N ASP A 116 -0.28 -13.45 -25.93
CA ASP A 116 0.22 -13.06 -27.24
C ASP A 116 -0.22 -11.61 -27.55
N LEU A 117 0.77 -10.70 -27.66
CA LEU A 117 0.59 -9.40 -28.29
C LEU A 117 1.08 -9.46 -29.71
N THR A 118 0.20 -9.02 -30.62
CA THR A 118 0.55 -8.64 -31.97
C THR A 118 0.24 -7.16 -32.12
N GLN A 119 1.03 -6.45 -32.92
CA GLN A 119 0.79 -5.06 -33.27
C GLN A 119 -0.69 -4.81 -33.64
N GLY A 120 -1.30 -3.81 -33.02
CA GLY A 120 -2.68 -3.42 -33.27
C GLY A 120 -3.73 -4.28 -32.54
N ASN A 121 -3.32 -5.24 -31.69
CA ASN A 121 -4.27 -6.04 -30.93
C ASN A 121 -4.85 -5.25 -29.74
N HIS A 122 -6.17 -5.35 -29.57
CA HIS A 122 -6.89 -4.83 -28.41
C HIS A 122 -7.43 -5.99 -27.56
N LEU A 123 -6.77 -6.24 -26.44
CA LEU A 123 -7.12 -7.29 -25.50
C LEU A 123 -8.01 -6.74 -24.39
N ALA A 124 -9.08 -7.47 -24.07
CA ALA A 124 -9.97 -7.17 -22.95
C ALA A 124 -10.24 -8.43 -22.12
N GLY A 125 -10.79 -8.24 -20.91
CA GLY A 125 -11.05 -9.34 -19.97
C GLY A 125 -9.80 -9.80 -19.21
N ILE A 126 -8.74 -8.98 -19.20
CA ILE A 126 -7.51 -9.24 -18.44
C ILE A 126 -7.73 -8.73 -17.01
N ASP A 127 -8.55 -9.44 -16.26
CA ASP A 127 -8.91 -9.04 -14.90
C ASP A 127 -7.81 -9.40 -13.89
N ILE A 128 -7.58 -8.48 -12.95
CA ILE A 128 -6.60 -8.60 -11.89
C ILE A 128 -7.34 -8.71 -10.57
N ALA A 129 -7.40 -9.91 -10.02
CA ALA A 129 -7.98 -10.17 -8.71
C ALA A 129 -6.88 -10.19 -7.65
N LEU A 130 -6.70 -9.06 -6.95
CA LEU A 130 -5.78 -8.94 -5.84
C LEU A 130 -6.48 -9.39 -4.55
N THR A 131 -5.83 -10.24 -3.78
CA THR A 131 -6.26 -10.55 -2.41
C THR A 131 -5.35 -9.79 -1.45
N LYS A 132 -5.92 -9.22 -0.39
CA LYS A 132 -5.11 -8.65 0.68
C LYS A 132 -4.19 -9.73 1.23
N ILE A 133 -2.91 -9.41 1.37
CA ILE A 133 -2.05 -10.30 2.13
C ILE A 133 -2.51 -10.21 3.56
N ASP A 134 -2.83 -11.35 4.16
CA ASP A 134 -2.65 -11.51 5.59
C ASP A 134 -1.15 -11.38 5.86
N LYS A 135 -0.64 -10.15 6.05
CA LYS A 135 0.73 -9.98 6.53
C LYS A 135 0.85 -10.84 7.78
N PRO A 136 1.83 -11.76 7.88
CA PRO A 136 1.90 -12.69 9.00
C PRO A 136 1.80 -11.90 10.30
N SER A 137 0.64 -11.99 10.95
CA SER A 137 0.32 -11.22 12.13
C SER A 137 0.74 -12.04 13.33
N GLN A 138 1.96 -11.78 13.79
CA GLN A 138 2.28 -12.14 15.15
C GLN A 138 1.31 -11.38 16.06
N PRO A 139 0.52 -12.07 16.90
CA PRO A 139 -0.43 -11.40 17.76
C PRO A 139 0.33 -10.47 18.70
N PHE A 140 -0.01 -9.19 18.65
CA PHE A 140 0.51 -8.20 19.58
C PHE A 140 -0.63 -7.39 20.20
N SER A 141 -0.36 -6.87 21.40
CA SER A 141 -1.29 -5.98 22.09
C SER A 141 -0.59 -4.71 22.54
N VAL A 142 -1.33 -3.61 22.50
CA VAL A 142 -0.90 -2.30 22.98
C VAL A 142 -1.87 -1.84 24.04
N GLY A 143 -1.39 -1.70 25.27
CA GLY A 143 -2.17 -1.18 26.38
C GLY A 143 -2.43 0.33 26.27
N THR A 144 -3.34 0.82 27.11
CA THR A 144 -3.60 2.27 27.23
C THR A 144 -2.38 2.98 27.81
N PRO A 145 -1.87 4.06 27.19
CA PRO A 145 -0.75 4.81 27.72
C PRO A 145 -1.10 5.51 29.04
N THR A 146 -0.16 5.51 29.98
CA THR A 146 -0.29 6.20 31.26
C THR A 146 0.64 7.41 31.32
N ILE A 147 0.22 8.44 32.05
CA ILE A 147 1.04 9.62 32.35
C ILE A 147 1.29 9.67 33.85
N SER A 148 2.56 9.76 34.24
CA SER A 148 2.99 9.93 35.63
C SER A 148 3.82 11.21 35.83
N GLY A 149 3.99 11.60 37.09
CA GLY A 149 4.68 12.82 37.50
C GLY A 149 3.74 13.91 38.02
N THR A 150 4.31 14.96 38.61
CA THR A 150 3.54 16.05 39.19
C THR A 150 3.08 17.03 38.10
N PRO A 151 1.76 17.26 37.93
CA PRO A 151 1.22 18.18 36.93
C PRO A 151 1.41 19.65 37.37
N ARG A 152 2.64 20.13 37.38
CA ARG A 152 3.02 21.49 37.77
C ARG A 152 4.08 22.06 36.81
N ILE A 153 3.98 23.35 36.49
CA ILE A 153 4.95 24.03 35.61
C ILE A 153 6.38 23.80 36.09
N GLY A 154 7.29 23.58 35.15
CA GLY A 154 8.70 23.30 35.40
C GLY A 154 9.02 21.84 35.75
N LYS A 155 8.01 21.05 36.16
CA LYS A 155 8.15 19.61 36.40
C LYS A 155 8.06 18.81 35.09
N LYS A 156 8.45 17.55 35.16
CA LYS A 156 8.47 16.63 34.03
C LYS A 156 7.37 15.60 34.20
N LEU A 157 6.63 15.34 33.13
CA LEU A 157 5.71 14.21 33.01
C LEU A 157 6.39 13.09 32.22
N HIS A 158 6.03 11.86 32.57
CA HIS A 158 6.55 10.64 31.96
C HIS A 158 5.38 9.86 31.37
N ALA A 159 5.49 9.48 30.10
CA ALA A 159 4.55 8.61 29.42
C ALA A 159 5.10 7.19 29.40
N ALA A 160 4.26 6.21 29.70
CA ALA A 160 4.54 4.79 29.55
C ALA A 160 3.42 4.10 28.77
N VAL A 161 3.76 3.06 28.04
CA VAL A 161 2.81 2.18 27.35
C VAL A 161 3.29 0.75 27.55
N GLN A 162 2.35 -0.20 27.63
CA GLN A 162 2.67 -1.62 27.63
C GLN A 162 2.46 -2.16 26.21
N VAL A 163 3.43 -2.91 25.72
CA VAL A 163 3.39 -3.57 24.41
C VAL A 163 3.83 -5.01 24.61
N THR A 164 3.04 -5.96 24.13
CA THR A 164 3.31 -7.41 24.29
C THR A 164 3.23 -8.09 22.93
N GLY A 165 4.15 -9.02 22.65
CA GLY A 165 4.18 -9.77 21.39
C GLY A 165 4.63 -8.96 20.17
N ALA A 166 5.33 -7.84 20.36
CA ALA A 166 5.71 -6.90 19.30
C ALA A 166 7.23 -6.74 19.19
N ASP A 167 7.93 -7.84 18.90
CA ASP A 167 9.39 -7.85 18.77
C ASP A 167 9.84 -6.91 17.65
N GLY A 168 10.91 -6.14 17.91
CA GLY A 168 11.42 -5.14 16.96
C GLY A 168 10.50 -3.93 16.72
N SER A 169 9.44 -3.76 17.51
CA SER A 169 8.52 -2.63 17.35
C SER A 169 9.16 -1.27 17.67
N LYS A 170 8.72 -0.23 16.95
CA LYS A 170 9.11 1.17 17.17
C LYS A 170 7.97 1.93 17.81
N VAL A 171 8.24 2.57 18.95
CA VAL A 171 7.27 3.38 19.69
C VAL A 171 7.57 4.86 19.52
N SER A 172 6.55 5.65 19.18
CA SER A 172 6.65 7.09 19.01
C SER A 172 5.59 7.82 19.84
N TYR A 173 5.95 9.00 20.36
CA TYR A 173 5.09 9.77 21.26
C TYR A 173 4.70 11.10 20.63
N ARG A 174 3.54 11.62 21.04
CA ARG A 174 3.12 12.99 20.74
C ARG A 174 2.31 13.56 21.89
N TRP A 175 2.74 14.68 22.44
CA TRP A 175 1.99 15.38 23.48
C TRP A 175 1.00 16.39 22.89
N TYR A 176 -0.15 16.51 23.55
CA TYR A 176 -1.22 17.42 23.22
C TYR A 176 -1.61 18.24 24.44
N ARG A 177 -1.94 19.52 24.24
CA ARG A 177 -2.46 20.45 25.23
C ARG A 177 -3.90 20.76 24.87
N ASN A 178 -4.85 20.36 25.72
CA ASN A 178 -6.29 20.47 25.41
C ASN A 178 -6.63 19.97 24.00
N GLY A 179 -6.13 18.80 23.62
CA GLY A 179 -6.35 18.21 22.28
C GLY A 179 -5.53 18.84 21.14
N LYS A 180 -4.85 19.96 21.35
CA LYS A 180 -3.98 20.57 20.34
C LYS A 180 -2.55 20.03 20.42
N LYS A 181 -2.01 19.62 19.29
CA LYS A 181 -0.64 19.09 19.15
C LYS A 181 0.38 20.10 19.67
N ILE A 182 1.30 19.63 20.53
CA ILE A 182 2.46 20.43 20.94
C ILE A 182 3.60 20.15 19.96
N VAL A 183 4.01 21.17 19.20
CA VAL A 183 5.11 21.06 18.24
C VAL A 183 6.41 20.68 18.96
N GLY A 184 7.18 19.76 18.38
CA GLY A 184 8.44 19.24 18.95
C GLY A 184 8.30 18.29 20.14
N ALA A 185 7.12 18.14 20.74
CA ALA A 185 6.92 17.28 21.90
C ALA A 185 6.71 15.80 21.51
N THR A 186 7.79 15.15 21.10
CA THR A 186 7.79 13.76 20.59
C THR A 186 8.50 12.75 21.48
N LYS A 187 9.06 13.18 22.60
CA LYS A 187 9.73 12.30 23.57
C LYS A 187 8.72 11.68 24.53
N ALA A 188 9.06 10.53 25.11
CA ALA A 188 8.28 9.91 26.19
C ALA A 188 8.16 10.80 27.44
N THR A 189 9.03 11.79 27.57
CA THR A 189 8.96 12.79 28.64
C THR A 189 8.62 14.16 28.11
N TYR A 190 7.90 14.95 28.91
CA TYR A 190 7.57 16.33 28.60
C TYR A 190 7.78 17.23 29.80
N ARG A 191 8.58 18.30 29.62
CA ARG A 191 8.73 19.33 30.64
C ARG A 191 7.62 20.35 30.49
N LEU A 192 6.84 20.52 31.55
CA LEU A 192 5.70 21.43 31.61
C LEU A 192 6.19 22.89 31.51
N ALA A 193 5.72 23.60 30.50
CA ALA A 193 6.03 25.00 30.23
C ALA A 193 4.93 25.92 30.78
N LYS A 194 5.21 27.23 30.88
CA LYS A 194 4.23 28.22 31.39
C LYS A 194 2.88 28.18 30.65
N ARG A 195 2.93 27.98 29.34
CA ARG A 195 1.77 27.82 28.44
C ARG A 195 0.87 26.61 28.73
N ASP A 196 1.33 25.67 29.55
CA ASP A 196 0.53 24.51 29.99
C ASP A 196 -0.35 24.83 31.21
N SER A 197 -0.15 25.98 31.86
CA SER A 197 -0.89 26.37 33.08
C SER A 197 -2.40 26.24 32.90
N ARG A 198 -3.04 25.54 33.85
CA ARG A 198 -4.49 25.26 33.90
C ARG A 198 -5.04 24.46 32.72
N LYS A 199 -4.19 23.94 31.84
CA LYS A 199 -4.56 23.04 30.75
C LYS A 199 -4.43 21.60 31.19
N LYS A 200 -5.03 20.68 30.45
CA LYS A 200 -4.80 19.24 30.59
C LYS A 200 -3.90 18.78 29.45
N LEU A 201 -3.04 17.82 29.73
CA LEU A 201 -2.22 17.18 28.71
C LEU A 201 -2.68 15.75 28.47
N THR A 202 -2.53 15.30 27.23
CA THR A 202 -2.64 13.90 26.83
C THR A 202 -1.42 13.54 26.00
N VAL A 203 -1.12 12.24 25.90
CA VAL A 203 -0.10 11.72 25.00
C VAL A 203 -0.74 10.69 24.07
N ALA A 204 -0.49 10.83 22.77
CA ALA A 204 -0.75 9.77 21.81
C ALA A 204 0.54 8.97 21.61
N VAL A 205 0.42 7.66 21.63
CA VAL A 205 1.50 6.73 21.38
C VAL A 205 1.16 5.94 20.12
N THR A 206 2.12 5.87 19.20
CA THR A 206 1.99 5.07 17.97
C THR A 206 3.06 4.00 17.96
N VAL A 207 2.62 2.75 17.91
CA VAL A 207 3.44 1.54 17.86
C VAL A 207 3.46 1.05 16.41
N ARG A 208 4.66 0.85 15.87
CA ARG A 208 4.88 0.27 14.54
C ARG A 208 5.56 -1.08 14.71
N VAL A 209 4.88 -2.14 14.31
CA VAL A 209 5.46 -3.48 14.25
C VAL A 209 5.77 -3.77 12.78
N PRO A 210 6.98 -4.25 12.43
CA PRO A 210 7.31 -4.60 11.06
C PRO A 210 6.27 -5.54 10.45
N GLY A 211 5.81 -5.25 9.23
CA GLY A 211 4.80 -6.06 8.58
C GLY A 211 3.39 -5.94 9.19
N GLN A 212 3.10 -4.95 10.04
CA GLN A 212 1.75 -4.71 10.58
C GLN A 212 1.33 -3.26 10.39
N ASP A 213 0.02 -3.02 10.41
CA ASP A 213 -0.52 -1.67 10.44
C ASP A 213 -0.21 -0.99 11.79
N PRO A 214 0.10 0.32 11.80
CA PRO A 214 0.47 1.02 13.03
C PRO A 214 -0.73 1.17 13.97
N VAL A 215 -0.53 0.84 15.24
CA VAL A 215 -1.55 1.02 16.28
C VAL A 215 -1.33 2.35 17.00
N ARG A 216 -2.38 3.16 17.12
CA ARG A 216 -2.36 4.45 17.82
C ARG A 216 -3.32 4.45 19.00
N VAL A 217 -2.78 4.68 20.19
CA VAL A 217 -3.52 4.76 21.45
C VAL A 217 -3.28 6.12 22.12
N VAL A 218 -4.23 6.57 22.95
CA VAL A 218 -4.16 7.88 23.63
C VAL A 218 -4.38 7.69 25.12
N SER A 219 -3.60 8.40 25.93
CA SER A 219 -3.74 8.37 27.39
C SER A 219 -5.02 9.07 27.85
N ALA A 220 -5.43 8.78 29.09
CA ALA A 220 -6.28 9.69 29.84
C ALA A 220 -5.61 11.07 29.98
N ALA A 221 -6.44 12.11 30.15
CA ALA A 221 -5.96 13.47 30.35
C ALA A 221 -5.44 13.65 31.78
N THR A 222 -4.36 14.42 31.95
CA THR A 222 -3.89 14.81 33.28
C THR A 222 -4.94 15.65 34.03
N SER A 223 -4.76 15.81 35.34
CA SER A 223 -5.36 16.95 36.03
C SER A 223 -4.82 18.28 35.45
N LYS A 224 -5.49 19.39 35.79
CA LYS A 224 -5.07 20.72 35.32
C LYS A 224 -3.66 21.03 35.85
N ILE A 225 -2.78 21.50 34.97
CA ILE A 225 -1.41 21.82 35.36
C ILE A 225 -1.38 23.03 36.31
N ALA A 226 -0.81 22.83 37.50
CA ALA A 226 -0.60 23.87 38.52
C ALA A 226 0.51 24.84 38.13
N ARG A 227 0.47 26.05 38.72
CA ARG A 227 1.50 27.09 38.55
C ARG A 227 2.81 26.74 39.25
#